data_AF-M9R3I7-F1
#
_entry.id   AF-M9R3I7-F1
#
_cell.length_a   1.000
_cell.length_b   1.000
_cell.length_c   1.000
_cell.angle_alpha   90.00
_cell.angle_beta   90.00
_cell.angle_gamma   90.00
#
_symmetry.space_group_name_H-M   'P 1'
#
loop_
_entity.id
_entity.type
_entity.pdbx_description
1 polymer ?
#
loop_
_entity_poly.entity_id
_entity_poly.type
_entity_poly.pdbx_seq_one_letter_code
_entity_poly.pdbx_strand_id
1 'polypeptide(L)'
;MSDDHLQNQLLTAERRNLGIYGFDVKAFVLSVIETAIEVTDGAVPNDVITKLLSIGRDMLSDPVELLPGVRDAIEQLQQTAEIMLITKGDLLDQERKLAQSGLGDLFDSVEVVSDKTSDIYSRIFARHNIAHQMMVGNSLHQM
;
A
#
# COMPACT_ATOMS: atom_id res chain seq x y z
N MET A 1 -19.60 -21.51 -11.31
CA MET A 1 -19.63 -20.06 -11.04
C MET A 1 -18.95 -19.35 -12.19
N SER A 2 -19.41 -18.15 -12.56
CA SER A 2 -18.69 -17.31 -13.53
C SER A 2 -17.55 -16.55 -12.84
N ASP A 3 -16.55 -16.13 -13.61
CA ASP A 3 -15.45 -15.31 -13.12
C ASP A 3 -15.96 -14.00 -12.49
N ASP A 4 -16.97 -13.37 -13.11
CA ASP A 4 -17.61 -12.15 -12.58
C ASP A 4 -18.22 -12.37 -11.18
N HIS A 5 -18.77 -13.56 -10.93
CA HIS A 5 -19.34 -13.85 -9.61
C HIS A 5 -18.25 -13.98 -8.55
N LEU A 6 -17.13 -14.63 -8.86
CA LEU A 6 -15.97 -14.76 -7.96
C LEU A 6 -15.35 -13.40 -7.66
N GLN A 7 -15.19 -12.54 -8.68
CA GLN A 7 -14.68 -11.18 -8.51
C GLN A 7 -15.58 -10.35 -7.59
N ASN A 8 -16.90 -10.45 -7.74
CA ASN A 8 -17.83 -9.73 -6.88
C ASN A 8 -17.80 -10.20 -5.42
N GLN A 9 -17.64 -11.51 -5.18
CA GLN A 9 -17.48 -12.04 -3.82
C GLN A 9 -16.19 -11.53 -3.18
N LEU A 10 -15.07 -11.57 -3.92
CA LEU A 10 -13.80 -11.04 -3.45
C LEU A 10 -13.88 -9.55 -3.12
N LEU A 11 -14.44 -8.73 -4.02
CA LEU A 11 -14.62 -7.30 -3.78
C LEU A 11 -15.48 -7.02 -2.54
N THR A 12 -16.48 -7.87 -2.28
CA THR A 12 -17.34 -7.76 -1.09
C THR A 12 -16.54 -8.08 0.17
N ALA A 13 -15.74 -9.14 0.15
CA ALA A 13 -14.85 -9.50 1.25
C ALA A 13 -13.81 -8.42 1.53
N GLU A 14 -13.14 -7.88 0.51
CA GLU A 14 -12.16 -6.80 0.64
C GLU A 14 -12.79 -5.54 1.26
N ARG A 15 -13.99 -5.15 0.82
CA ARG A 15 -14.71 -3.98 1.38
C ARG A 15 -15.06 -4.18 2.85
N ARG A 16 -15.56 -5.37 3.22
CA ARG A 16 -15.84 -5.72 4.62
C ARG A 16 -14.56 -5.66 5.47
N ASN A 17 -13.45 -6.13 4.92
CA ASN A 17 -12.20 -6.29 5.65
C ASN A 17 -11.34 -5.03 5.71
N LEU A 18 -11.62 -4.02 4.88
CA LEU A 18 -10.86 -2.78 4.81
C LEU A 18 -10.66 -2.11 6.17
N GLY A 19 -11.69 -2.11 7.03
CA GLY A 19 -11.61 -1.52 8.36
C GLY A 19 -10.79 -2.32 9.38
N ILE A 20 -10.54 -3.60 9.11
CA ILE A 20 -9.85 -4.53 10.02
C ILE A 20 -8.40 -4.73 9.59
N TYR A 21 -8.19 -5.04 8.30
CA TYR A 21 -6.87 -5.37 7.76
C TYR A 21 -6.20 -4.19 7.04
N GLY A 22 -6.94 -3.11 6.77
CA GLY A 22 -6.43 -1.98 6.01
C GLY A 22 -6.32 -2.29 4.52
N PHE A 23 -5.40 -1.59 3.86
CA PHE A 23 -5.18 -1.69 2.42
C PHE A 23 -3.72 -2.05 2.13
N ASP A 24 -3.45 -3.34 1.91
CA ASP A 24 -2.17 -3.87 1.47
C ASP A 24 -2.32 -5.29 0.89
N VAL A 25 -1.20 -5.89 0.48
CA VAL A 25 -1.17 -7.27 -0.04
C VAL A 25 -1.60 -8.29 1.01
N LYS A 26 -1.35 -8.06 2.30
CA LYS A 26 -1.70 -8.99 3.38
C LYS A 26 -3.22 -9.02 3.57
N ALA A 27 -3.87 -7.87 3.61
CA ALA A 27 -5.31 -7.69 3.64
C ALA A 27 -5.98 -8.34 2.43
N PHE A 28 -5.38 -8.18 1.24
CA PHE A 28 -5.83 -8.83 0.02
C PHE A 28 -5.79 -10.36 0.16
N VAL A 29 -4.63 -10.93 0.54
CA VAL A 29 -4.46 -12.38 0.67
C VAL A 29 -5.41 -12.98 1.71
N LEU A 30 -5.62 -12.32 2.84
CA LEU A 30 -6.59 -12.74 3.85
C LEU A 30 -8.01 -12.73 3.28
N SER A 31 -8.38 -11.69 2.52
CA SER A 31 -9.70 -11.59 1.88
C SER A 31 -9.90 -12.66 0.80
N VAL A 32 -8.86 -13.01 0.03
CA VAL A 32 -8.90 -14.09 -0.95
C VAL A 32 -9.07 -15.46 -0.27
N ILE A 33 -8.36 -15.70 0.83
CA ILE A 33 -8.50 -16.95 1.62
C ILE A 33 -9.91 -17.05 2.21
N GLU A 34 -10.43 -15.98 2.81
CA GLU A 34 -11.80 -15.94 3.35
C GLU A 34 -12.83 -16.19 2.24
N THR A 35 -12.68 -15.53 1.09
CA THR A 35 -13.54 -15.74 -0.08
C THR A 35 -13.48 -17.20 -0.54
N ALA A 36 -12.29 -17.81 -0.61
CA ALA A 36 -12.13 -19.21 -1.00
C ALA A 36 -12.84 -20.16 -0.03
N ILE A 37 -12.78 -19.89 1.27
CA ILE A 37 -13.52 -20.65 2.29
C ILE A 37 -15.03 -20.47 2.09
N GLU A 38 -15.50 -19.24 1.92
CA GLU A 38 -16.93 -18.92 1.76
C GLU A 38 -17.53 -19.56 0.50
N VAL A 39 -16.90 -19.43 -0.66
CA VAL A 39 -17.43 -19.96 -1.93
C VAL A 39 -17.35 -21.48 -2.05
N THR A 40 -16.61 -22.14 -1.16
CA THR A 40 -16.51 -23.60 -1.10
C THR A 40 -17.27 -24.19 0.09
N ASP A 41 -18.04 -23.39 0.82
CA ASP A 41 -18.73 -23.80 2.06
C ASP A 41 -17.78 -24.48 3.06
N GLY A 42 -16.55 -23.98 3.17
CA GLY A 42 -15.51 -24.52 4.03
C GLY A 42 -14.76 -25.75 3.50
N ALA A 43 -15.10 -26.23 2.30
CA ALA A 43 -14.47 -27.39 1.69
C ALA A 43 -13.22 -27.06 0.83
N VAL A 44 -12.62 -25.88 1.02
CA VAL A 44 -11.41 -25.47 0.29
C VAL A 44 -10.24 -26.43 0.58
N PRO A 45 -9.62 -27.01 -0.47
CA PRO A 45 -8.46 -27.88 -0.28
C PRO A 45 -7.25 -27.16 0.32
N ASN A 46 -6.48 -27.87 1.16
CA ASN A 46 -5.28 -27.31 1.83
C ASN A 46 -4.20 -26.83 0.84
N ASP A 47 -4.06 -27.49 -0.30
CA ASP A 47 -3.13 -27.11 -1.37
C ASP A 47 -3.53 -25.79 -2.02
N VAL A 48 -4.82 -25.51 -2.15
CA VAL A 48 -5.33 -24.20 -2.62
C VAL A 48 -4.96 -23.09 -1.64
N ILE A 49 -5.21 -23.29 -0.33
CA ILE A 49 -4.80 -22.30 0.70
C ILE A 49 -3.28 -22.08 0.68
N THR A 50 -2.50 -23.17 0.59
CA THR A 50 -1.03 -23.08 0.51
C THR A 50 -0.59 -22.28 -0.71
N LYS A 51 -1.24 -22.48 -1.87
CA LYS A 51 -0.96 -21.75 -3.10
C LYS A 51 -1.32 -20.26 -2.97
N LEU A 52 -2.47 -19.93 -2.38
CA LEU A 52 -2.87 -18.54 -2.13
C LEU A 52 -1.87 -17.81 -1.22
N LEU A 53 -1.41 -18.47 -0.15
CA LEU A 53 -0.36 -17.96 0.70
C LEU A 53 0.97 -17.77 -0.04
N SER A 54 1.31 -18.67 -0.97
CA SER A 54 2.50 -18.53 -1.81
C SER A 54 2.41 -17.30 -2.70
N ILE A 55 1.29 -17.14 -3.43
CA ILE A 55 1.03 -15.98 -4.29
C ILE A 55 1.17 -14.69 -3.48
N GLY A 56 0.60 -14.65 -2.26
CA GLY A 56 0.75 -13.51 -1.36
C GLY A 56 2.20 -13.18 -0.99
N ARG A 57 3.01 -14.20 -0.71
CA ARG A 57 4.45 -14.03 -0.43
C ARG A 57 5.23 -13.55 -1.65
N ASP A 58 4.88 -14.05 -2.83
CA ASP A 58 5.50 -13.64 -4.09
C ASP A 58 5.18 -12.17 -4.37
N MET A 59 3.91 -11.76 -4.29
CA MET A 59 3.47 -10.36 -4.42
C MET A 59 4.15 -9.42 -3.42
N LEU A 60 4.38 -9.89 -2.20
CA LEU A 60 5.19 -9.13 -1.24
C LEU A 60 6.63 -9.06 -1.74
N SER A 61 7.24 -10.15 -2.20
CA SER A 61 8.66 -10.19 -2.53
C SER A 61 9.03 -9.53 -3.86
N ASP A 62 8.04 -9.06 -4.63
CA ASP A 62 8.27 -8.37 -5.90
C ASP A 62 9.24 -7.18 -5.74
N PRO A 63 10.22 -7.06 -6.66
CA PRO A 63 11.21 -6.00 -6.58
C PRO A 63 10.58 -4.63 -6.79
N VAL A 64 11.06 -3.64 -6.05
CA VAL A 64 10.69 -2.25 -6.29
C VAL A 64 11.39 -1.72 -7.53
N GLU A 65 10.62 -1.51 -8.59
CA GLU A 65 11.07 -0.80 -9.79
C GLU A 65 10.69 0.68 -9.71
N LEU A 66 11.68 1.55 -9.82
CA LEU A 66 11.45 2.99 -9.86
C LEU A 66 10.89 3.41 -11.22
N LEU A 67 9.90 4.31 -11.21
CA LEU A 67 9.47 4.96 -12.44
C LEU A 67 10.61 5.81 -13.03
N PRO A 68 10.70 5.93 -14.36
CA PRO A 68 11.76 6.70 -15.01
C PRO A 68 11.83 8.14 -14.48
N GLY A 69 13.04 8.59 -14.12
CA GLY A 69 13.31 9.95 -13.67
C GLY A 69 12.91 10.29 -12.22
N VAL A 70 12.34 9.35 -11.45
CA VAL A 70 11.94 9.61 -10.05
C VAL A 70 13.13 10.03 -9.19
N ARG A 71 14.25 9.31 -9.28
CA ARG A 71 15.46 9.63 -8.51
C ARG A 71 15.97 11.03 -8.88
N ASP A 72 16.18 11.29 -10.18
CA ASP A 72 16.70 12.57 -10.66
C ASP A 72 15.81 13.75 -10.24
N ALA A 73 14.48 13.56 -10.24
CA ALA A 73 13.54 14.59 -9.80
C ALA A 73 13.67 14.89 -8.31
N ILE A 74 13.77 13.84 -7.46
CA ILE A 74 13.96 14.02 -6.01
C ILE A 74 15.29 14.72 -5.73
N GLU A 75 16.40 14.24 -6.32
CA GLU A 75 17.74 14.81 -6.12
C GLU A 75 17.82 16.28 -6.55
N GLN A 76 17.10 16.68 -7.60
CA GLN A 76 17.00 18.09 -8.00
C GLN A 76 16.17 18.91 -7.01
N LEU A 77 15.05 18.38 -6.52
CA LEU A 77 14.17 19.10 -5.60
C LEU A 77 14.80 19.27 -4.21
N GLN A 78 15.59 18.30 -3.74
CA GLN A 78 16.32 18.40 -2.46
C GLN A 78 17.25 19.62 -2.37
N GLN A 79 17.64 20.22 -3.51
CA GLN A 79 18.46 21.45 -3.52
C GLN A 79 17.67 22.70 -3.12
N THR A 80 16.34 22.64 -3.17
CA THR A 80 15.46 23.82 -3.03
C THR A 80 14.28 23.61 -2.08
N ALA A 81 14.01 22.38 -1.65
CA ALA A 81 12.92 22.05 -0.73
C ALA A 81 13.25 20.80 0.11
N GLU A 82 12.65 20.73 1.30
CA GLU A 82 12.56 19.48 2.06
C GLU A 82 11.62 18.50 1.36
N ILE A 83 12.00 17.23 1.28
CA ILE A 83 11.26 16.18 0.59
C ILE A 83 10.75 15.17 1.62
N MET A 84 9.42 15.04 1.70
CA MET A 84 8.74 14.09 2.56
C MET A 84 8.03 13.03 1.75
N LEU A 85 8.19 11.76 2.12
CA LEU A 85 7.41 10.65 1.58
C LEU A 85 6.21 10.37 2.49
N ILE A 86 4.99 10.53 1.98
CA ILE A 86 3.76 10.13 2.69
C ILE A 86 3.10 8.98 1.94
N THR A 87 3.10 7.79 2.54
CA THR A 87 2.58 6.57 1.92
C THR A 87 1.50 5.92 2.79
N LYS A 88 0.51 5.30 2.14
CA LYS A 88 -0.56 4.56 2.81
C LYS A 88 -0.24 3.07 2.81
N GLY A 89 -0.54 2.39 3.91
CA GLY A 89 -0.48 0.93 3.98
C GLY A 89 0.24 0.44 5.23
N ASP A 90 0.76 -0.77 5.15
CA ASP A 90 1.48 -1.40 6.24
C ASP A 90 2.90 -0.86 6.42
N LEU A 91 3.27 -0.62 7.67
CA LEU A 91 4.57 -0.05 8.03
C LEU A 91 5.73 -0.92 7.53
N LEU A 92 5.70 -2.22 7.84
CA LEU A 92 6.80 -3.14 7.49
C LEU A 92 6.95 -3.28 5.97
N ASP A 93 5.84 -3.37 5.24
CA ASP A 93 5.88 -3.43 3.77
C ASP A 93 6.46 -2.14 3.16
N GLN A 94 6.02 -0.98 3.63
CA GLN A 94 6.48 0.31 3.11
C GLN A 94 7.94 0.58 3.45
N GLU A 95 8.41 0.25 4.66
CA GLU A 95 9.82 0.33 5.04
C GLU A 95 10.69 -0.56 4.14
N ARG A 96 10.26 -1.80 3.88
CA ARG A 96 10.95 -2.71 2.98
C ARG A 96 11.00 -2.16 1.55
N LYS A 97 9.88 -1.64 1.03
CA LYS A 97 9.83 -1.05 -0.31
C LYS A 97 10.75 0.15 -0.42
N LEU A 98 10.78 1.00 0.59
CA LEU A 98 11.68 2.15 0.64
C LEU A 98 13.15 1.71 0.63
N ALA A 99 13.51 0.71 1.43
CA ALA A 99 14.87 0.16 1.45
C ALA A 99 15.26 -0.43 0.08
N GLN A 100 14.38 -1.21 -0.55
CA GLN A 100 14.62 -1.80 -1.88
C GLN A 100 14.73 -0.74 -2.99
N SER A 101 13.99 0.37 -2.86
CA SER A 101 14.04 1.48 -3.83
C SER A 101 15.39 2.21 -3.85
N GLY A 102 16.15 2.13 -2.75
CA GLY A 102 17.37 2.91 -2.55
C GLY A 102 17.14 4.42 -2.46
N LEU A 103 15.90 4.89 -2.28
CA LEU A 103 15.54 6.30 -2.15
C LEU A 103 15.44 6.77 -0.69
N GLY A 104 15.58 5.87 0.29
CA GLY A 104 15.36 6.18 1.71
C GLY A 104 16.13 7.42 2.19
N ASP A 105 17.41 7.51 1.84
CA ASP A 105 18.29 8.62 2.23
C ASP A 105 18.00 9.93 1.47
N LEU A 106 17.12 9.91 0.47
CA LEU A 106 16.71 11.08 -0.30
C LEU A 106 15.45 11.78 0.27
N PHE A 107 14.87 11.24 1.33
CA PHE A 107 13.73 11.84 2.01
C PHE A 107 14.15 12.36 3.39
N ASP A 108 13.83 13.62 3.68
CA ASP A 108 14.05 14.22 5.00
C ASP A 108 13.12 13.61 6.06
N SER A 109 11.97 13.08 5.62
CA SER A 109 11.00 12.40 6.47
C SER A 109 10.15 11.40 5.70
N VAL A 110 9.73 10.35 6.39
CA VAL A 110 8.86 9.30 5.86
C VAL A 110 7.70 9.09 6.84
N GLU A 111 6.48 9.20 6.33
CA GLU A 111 5.24 9.03 7.09
C GLU A 111 4.45 7.88 6.46
N VAL A 112 4.35 6.76 7.18
CA VAL A 112 3.47 5.66 6.81
C VAL A 112 2.16 5.79 7.58
N VAL A 113 1.06 5.92 6.85
CA VAL A 113 -0.26 6.20 7.42
C VAL A 113 -1.28 5.11 7.08
N SER A 114 -2.23 4.88 7.98
CA SER A 114 -3.33 3.96 7.72
C SER A 114 -4.36 4.53 6.73
N ASP A 115 -4.46 5.85 6.63
CA ASP A 115 -5.31 6.53 5.65
C ASP A 115 -4.77 7.92 5.28
N LYS A 116 -5.29 8.51 4.20
CA LYS A 116 -4.87 9.81 3.67
C LYS A 116 -6.00 10.83 3.77
N THR A 117 -6.48 11.07 4.99
CA THR A 117 -7.50 12.09 5.26
C THR A 117 -6.87 13.47 5.45
N SER A 118 -7.65 14.53 5.22
CA SER A 118 -7.19 15.91 5.43
C SER A 118 -6.65 16.12 6.85
N ASP A 119 -7.32 15.57 7.86
CA ASP A 119 -6.87 15.64 9.26
C ASP A 119 -5.50 14.97 9.50
N ILE A 120 -5.21 13.86 8.82
CA ILE A 120 -3.92 13.18 8.91
C ILE A 120 -2.82 14.08 8.33
N TYR A 121 -3.03 14.62 7.13
CA TYR A 121 -2.10 15.55 6.51
C TYR A 121 -1.88 16.81 7.36
N SER A 122 -2.94 17.44 7.87
CA SER A 122 -2.83 18.62 8.74
C SER A 122 -2.01 18.32 9.99
N ARG A 123 -2.17 17.14 10.60
CA ARG A 123 -1.34 16.75 11.75
C ARG A 123 0.12 16.53 11.36
N ILE A 124 0.38 15.89 10.23
CA ILE A 124 1.75 15.69 9.73
C ILE A 124 2.41 17.07 9.52
N PHE A 125 1.81 17.94 8.71
CA PHE A 125 2.39 19.24 8.40
C PHE A 125 2.57 20.15 9.63
N ALA A 126 1.65 20.07 10.60
CA ALA A 126 1.79 20.78 11.87
C ALA A 126 3.00 20.29 12.70
N ARG A 127 3.30 18.99 12.70
CA ARG A 127 4.49 18.45 13.40
C ARG A 127 5.80 18.94 12.78
N HIS A 128 5.80 19.14 11.46
CA HIS A 128 6.98 19.57 10.70
C HIS A 128 7.05 21.10 10.50
N ASN A 129 6.10 21.87 11.06
CA ASN A 129 6.02 23.34 10.92
C ASN A 129 6.03 23.86 9.47
N ILE A 130 5.40 23.13 8.54
CA ILE A 130 5.41 23.45 7.11
C ILE A 130 4.35 24.52 6.80
N ALA A 131 4.80 25.68 6.28
CA ALA A 131 3.92 26.79 5.91
C ALA A 131 3.41 26.73 4.45
N HIS A 132 4.22 26.17 3.55
CA HIS A 132 3.91 26.00 2.13
C HIS A 132 4.27 24.58 1.71
N GLN A 133 3.37 23.92 1.00
CA GLN A 133 3.54 22.53 0.58
C GLN A 133 3.00 22.29 -0.82
N MET A 134 3.59 21.31 -1.48
CA MET A 134 3.12 20.78 -2.76
C MET A 134 3.09 19.26 -2.65
N MET A 135 1.92 18.66 -2.88
CA MET A 135 1.77 17.21 -2.88
C MET A 135 1.90 16.68 -4.31
N VAL A 136 2.72 15.64 -4.49
CA VAL A 136 2.90 14.94 -5.77
C VAL A 136 2.52 13.48 -5.58
N GLY A 137 1.82 12.90 -6.56
CA GLY A 137 1.37 11.52 -6.50
C GLY A 137 0.47 11.16 -7.67
N ASN A 138 -0.08 9.95 -7.65
CA ASN A 138 -0.83 9.35 -8.75
C ASN A 138 -2.33 9.13 -8.45
N SER A 139 -2.83 9.63 -7.32
CA SER A 139 -4.22 9.42 -6.88
C SER A 139 -4.88 10.73 -6.43
N LEU A 140 -5.79 11.26 -7.24
CA LEU A 140 -6.56 12.47 -6.93
C LEU A 140 -7.48 12.32 -5.71
N HIS A 141 -7.88 11.10 -5.36
CA HIS A 141 -8.78 10.83 -4.23
C HIS A 141 -8.05 10.78 -2.87
N GLN A 142 -6.71 10.80 -2.88
CA GLN A 142 -5.85 10.66 -1.70
C GLN A 142 -4.87 11.84 -1.55
N MET A 143 -5.04 12.88 -2.37
CA MET A 143 -4.38 14.19 -2.31
C MET A 143 -5.36 15.21 -1.74
#